data_AF-M4AQH0-F1
#
_entry.id   AF-M4AQH0-F1
#
_cell.length_a   1.000
_cell.length_b   1.000
_cell.length_c   1.000
_cell.angle_alpha   90.00
_cell.angle_beta   90.00
_cell.angle_gamma   90.00
#
_symmetry.space_group_name_H-M   'P 1'
#
loop_
_entity.id
_entity.type
_entity.pdbx_description
1 polymer ?
#
loop_
_entity_poly.entity_id
_entity_poly.type
_entity_poly.pdbx_seq_one_letter_code
_entity_poly.pdbx_strand_id
1 'polypeptide(L)'
;MLRLTSSRLGSLLAGRPSAALTSSSKGRPASQQSHEVSDSVDMSRPTYYDRVDMPLPDKPYKDVLSDAEEKLKQKEKGPWSQLTNEEKVALYRLKFSQSYAEMKAPTGEWKTVLGGMLFFLGFTGLVVWWQRIYVYPPRPRTLEDDWKARQLQRMLDMRINPVEGLSSKWDYDKGQWK
;
A
#
# COMPACT_ATOMS: atom_id res chain seq x y z
N MET A 1 -48.15 -52.16 -28.84
CA MET A 1 -48.48 -51.58 -30.15
C MET A 1 -47.77 -50.25 -30.27
N LEU A 2 -46.92 -50.14 -31.29
CA LEU A 2 -46.09 -48.98 -31.61
C LEU A 2 -46.95 -47.80 -32.08
N ARG A 3 -46.53 -46.58 -31.77
CA ARG A 3 -46.49 -45.46 -32.73
C ARG A 3 -45.51 -44.40 -32.24
N LEU A 4 -44.32 -44.45 -32.84
CA LEU A 4 -43.32 -43.38 -32.86
C LEU A 4 -43.81 -42.26 -33.78
N THR A 5 -43.70 -41.01 -33.34
CA THR A 5 -43.62 -39.86 -34.24
C THR A 5 -42.20 -39.30 -34.16
N SER A 6 -41.51 -39.37 -35.29
CA SER A 6 -40.19 -38.81 -35.52
C SER A 6 -40.36 -37.39 -36.06
N SER A 7 -39.75 -36.40 -35.42
CA SER A 7 -39.52 -35.09 -36.03
C SER A 7 -38.02 -34.79 -35.96
N ARG A 8 -37.36 -34.86 -37.11
CA ARG A 8 -36.01 -34.32 -37.34
C ARG A 8 -36.13 -32.81 -37.56
N LEU A 9 -35.35 -32.03 -36.81
CA LEU A 9 -34.88 -30.72 -37.28
C LEU A 9 -33.38 -30.65 -37.05
N GLY A 10 -32.66 -30.47 -38.15
CA GLY A 10 -31.21 -30.39 -38.21
C GLY A 10 -30.69 -29.14 -37.52
N SER A 11 -29.61 -29.31 -36.77
CA SER A 11 -28.81 -28.20 -36.28
C SER A 11 -27.53 -28.12 -37.12
N LEU A 12 -27.36 -26.97 -37.76
CA LEU A 12 -26.22 -26.58 -38.56
C LEU A 12 -24.96 -26.51 -37.68
N LEU A 13 -23.97 -27.36 -37.93
CA LEU A 13 -22.61 -27.17 -37.42
C LEU A 13 -21.85 -26.24 -38.37
N ALA A 14 -21.95 -24.93 -38.11
CA ALA A 14 -21.08 -23.94 -38.72
C ALA A 14 -19.80 -23.83 -37.88
N GLY A 15 -18.66 -24.08 -38.52
CA GLY A 15 -17.35 -24.03 -37.89
C GLY A 15 -16.91 -22.60 -37.53
N ARG A 16 -16.09 -22.50 -36.49
CA ARG A 16 -15.17 -21.39 -36.26
C ARG A 16 -13.84 -21.97 -35.76
N PRO A 17 -12.70 -21.68 -36.41
CA PRO A 17 -11.40 -22.13 -35.93
C PRO A 17 -10.98 -21.32 -34.69
N SER A 18 -10.51 -22.02 -33.65
CA SER A 18 -9.81 -21.42 -32.51
C SER A 18 -8.50 -20.79 -32.98
N ALA A 19 -8.41 -19.47 -32.91
CA ALA A 19 -7.15 -18.75 -33.04
C ALA A 19 -6.38 -18.88 -31.71
N ALA A 20 -5.29 -19.65 -31.71
CA ALA A 20 -4.33 -19.68 -30.62
C ALA A 20 -3.52 -18.37 -30.65
N LEU A 21 -3.78 -17.46 -29.72
CA LEU A 21 -2.97 -16.27 -29.50
C LEU A 21 -1.71 -16.68 -28.71
N THR A 22 -0.59 -16.85 -29.42
CA THR A 22 0.72 -16.93 -28.79
C THR A 22 1.14 -15.51 -28.41
N SER A 23 1.07 -15.17 -27.13
CA SER A 23 1.68 -13.95 -26.61
C SER A 23 3.20 -14.15 -26.58
N SER A 24 3.88 -13.67 -27.61
CA SER A 24 5.33 -13.51 -27.59
C SER A 24 5.67 -12.25 -26.81
N SER A 25 5.94 -12.40 -25.51
CA SER A 25 6.54 -11.33 -24.72
C SER A 25 7.99 -11.13 -25.17
N LYS A 26 8.23 -10.17 -26.07
CA LYS A 26 9.57 -9.62 -26.30
C LYS A 26 10.05 -8.96 -25.01
N GLY A 27 10.80 -9.71 -24.22
CA GLY A 27 11.55 -9.18 -23.09
C GLY A 27 12.48 -8.05 -23.58
N ARG A 28 12.43 -6.93 -22.87
CA ARG A 28 13.35 -5.80 -23.02
C ARG A 28 14.78 -6.32 -22.79
N PRO A 29 15.76 -6.06 -23.67
CA PRO A 29 17.14 -6.49 -23.40
C PRO A 29 17.61 -5.77 -22.13
N ALA A 30 17.96 -6.56 -21.12
CA ALA A 30 18.65 -6.09 -19.93
C ALA A 30 19.94 -5.42 -20.40
N SER A 31 20.04 -4.11 -20.18
CA SER A 31 21.33 -3.42 -20.26
C SER A 31 22.27 -4.15 -19.32
N GLN A 32 23.38 -4.66 -19.86
CA GLN A 32 24.50 -5.17 -19.07
C GLN A 32 24.86 -4.11 -18.02
N GLN A 33 24.46 -4.35 -16.77
CA GLN A 33 25.02 -3.64 -15.64
C GLN A 33 26.45 -4.16 -15.52
N SER A 34 27.40 -3.37 -16.03
CA SER A 34 28.77 -3.43 -15.55
C SER A 34 28.72 -3.35 -14.03
N HIS A 35 29.30 -4.34 -13.36
CA HIS A 35 29.58 -4.32 -11.92
C HIS A 35 30.60 -3.21 -11.65
N GLU A 36 30.16 -1.96 -11.68
CA GLU A 36 30.87 -0.87 -11.03
C GLU A 36 30.53 -0.96 -9.55
N VAL A 37 31.47 -1.48 -8.76
CA VAL A 37 31.36 -1.45 -7.31
C VAL A 37 31.39 0.02 -6.91
N SER A 38 30.25 0.59 -6.53
CA SER A 38 30.22 1.92 -5.95
C SER A 38 31.10 1.89 -4.70
N ASP A 39 32.15 2.70 -4.68
CA ASP A 39 33.00 2.83 -3.50
C ASP A 39 32.14 3.12 -2.27
N SER A 40 32.44 2.43 -1.17
CA SER A 40 31.78 2.68 0.10
C SER A 40 31.95 4.15 0.48
N VAL A 41 30.84 4.86 0.72
CA VAL A 41 30.85 6.29 1.03
C VAL A 41 31.64 6.55 2.32
N ASP A 42 32.69 7.37 2.22
CA ASP A 42 33.46 7.83 3.37
C ASP A 42 32.64 8.83 4.20
N MET A 43 32.07 8.35 5.30
CA MET A 43 31.22 9.13 6.21
C MET A 43 31.98 10.19 7.03
N SER A 44 33.32 10.20 6.98
CA SER A 44 34.13 11.22 7.66
C SER A 44 34.20 12.55 6.89
N ARG A 45 33.78 12.55 5.62
CA ARG A 45 33.80 13.74 4.75
C ARG A 45 32.39 14.31 4.57
N PRO A 46 32.27 15.63 4.34
CA PRO A 46 30.99 16.23 4.00
C PRO A 46 30.35 15.54 2.79
N THR A 47 29.06 15.20 2.92
CA THR A 47 28.29 14.51 1.88
C THR A 47 27.18 15.43 1.39
N TYR A 48 26.82 15.31 0.11
CA TYR A 48 25.74 16.07 -0.48
C TYR A 48 24.37 15.55 0.00
N TYR A 49 23.45 16.46 0.36
CA TYR A 49 22.08 16.12 0.73
C TYR A 49 21.10 17.16 0.19
N ASP A 50 19.98 16.70 -0.39
CA ASP A 50 18.83 17.55 -0.71
C ASP A 50 17.90 17.62 0.50
N ARG A 51 17.96 18.72 1.25
CA ARG A 51 17.17 18.93 2.46
C ARG A 51 16.49 20.29 2.47
N VAL A 52 15.19 20.30 2.82
CA VAL A 52 14.38 21.53 2.83
C VAL A 52 14.87 22.51 3.90
N ASP A 53 15.31 21.99 5.05
CA ASP A 53 15.82 22.73 6.20
C ASP A 53 17.27 23.21 6.03
N MET A 54 18.04 22.58 5.15
CA MET A 54 19.41 22.95 4.83
C MET A 54 19.52 23.28 3.33
N PRO A 55 19.08 24.49 2.89
CA PRO A 55 19.05 24.89 1.48
C PRO A 55 20.41 24.85 0.77
N LEU A 56 21.50 25.00 1.53
CA LEU A 56 22.85 25.13 1.03
C LEU A 56 23.70 23.99 1.60
N PRO A 57 23.89 22.89 0.87
CA PRO A 57 24.73 21.78 1.32
C PRO A 57 26.21 22.16 1.26
N ASP A 58 26.98 21.59 2.20
CA ASP A 58 28.42 21.83 2.37
C ASP A 58 29.24 21.47 1.12
N LYS A 59 28.74 20.52 0.35
CA LYS A 59 29.35 19.99 -0.87
C LYS A 59 28.43 20.25 -2.07
N PRO A 60 28.95 20.51 -3.29
CA PRO A 60 28.12 20.51 -4.50
C PRO A 60 27.64 19.10 -4.86
N TYR A 61 26.59 19.01 -5.68
CA TYR A 61 26.11 17.73 -6.19
C TYR A 61 27.15 17.04 -7.07
N LYS A 62 27.80 17.79 -7.97
CA LYS A 62 28.84 17.28 -8.86
C LYS A 62 30.23 17.77 -8.43
N ASP A 63 31.12 16.84 -8.08
CA ASP A 63 32.51 17.15 -7.72
C ASP A 63 33.44 17.21 -8.93
N VAL A 64 33.31 16.22 -9.82
CA VAL A 64 34.15 16.10 -11.01
C VAL A 64 33.43 16.76 -12.17
N LEU A 65 34.00 17.86 -12.64
CA LEU A 65 33.48 18.65 -13.75
C LEU A 65 34.11 18.17 -15.06
N SER A 66 33.33 18.14 -16.13
CA SER A 66 33.84 17.98 -17.49
C SER A 66 34.41 19.31 -18.01
N ASP A 67 35.25 19.27 -19.05
CA ASP A 67 35.83 20.47 -19.68
C ASP A 67 34.79 21.53 -20.04
N ALA A 68 33.60 21.11 -20.47
CA ALA A 68 32.50 22.02 -20.80
C ALA A 68 31.90 22.69 -19.56
N GLU A 69 31.75 21.94 -18.47
CA GLU A 69 31.24 22.44 -17.19
C GLU A 69 32.27 23.32 -16.49
N GLU A 70 33.57 23.02 -16.62
CA GLU A 70 34.64 23.90 -16.16
C GLU A 70 34.64 25.24 -16.90
N LYS A 71 34.47 25.23 -18.23
CA LYS A 71 34.30 26.47 -19.02
C LYS A 71 33.07 27.25 -18.57
N LEU A 72 31.97 26.57 -18.26
CA LEU A 72 30.76 27.18 -17.72
C LEU A 72 31.02 27.80 -16.33
N LYS A 73 31.79 27.12 -15.46
CA LYS A 73 32.26 27.66 -14.17
C LYS A 73 33.18 28.87 -14.32
N GLN A 74 33.98 28.96 -15.39
CA GLN A 74 34.74 30.18 -15.67
C GLN A 74 33.82 31.32 -16.11
N LYS A 75 32.81 31.05 -16.94
CA LYS A 75 31.79 32.04 -17.32
C LYS A 75 30.96 32.54 -16.12
N GLU A 76 30.68 31.68 -15.14
CA GLU A 76 29.93 32.02 -13.91
C GLU A 76 30.57 33.18 -13.12
N LYS A 77 31.90 33.36 -13.22
CA LYS A 77 32.63 34.45 -12.55
C LYS A 77 32.36 35.83 -13.17
N GLY A 78 31.82 35.88 -14.39
CA GLY A 78 31.45 37.12 -15.08
C GLY A 78 30.03 37.61 -14.73
N PRO A 79 29.52 38.63 -15.44
CA PRO A 79 28.16 39.14 -15.21
C PRO A 79 27.08 38.14 -15.69
N TRP A 80 26.15 37.81 -14.80
CA TRP A 80 25.08 36.82 -15.05
C TRP A 80 24.03 37.26 -16.09
N SER A 81 24.07 38.52 -16.52
CA SER A 81 23.27 39.01 -17.64
C SER A 81 23.72 38.43 -18.99
N GLN A 82 24.97 37.95 -19.09
CA GLN A 82 25.52 37.33 -20.30
C GLN A 82 25.29 35.82 -20.38
N LEU A 83 24.81 35.20 -19.29
CA LEU A 83 24.47 33.78 -19.23
C LEU A 83 23.08 33.54 -19.84
N THR A 84 22.96 32.53 -20.70
CA THR A 84 21.66 32.07 -21.19
C THR A 84 20.85 31.41 -20.08
N ASN A 85 19.53 31.29 -20.25
CA ASN A 85 18.68 30.61 -19.27
C ASN A 85 19.08 29.14 -19.09
N GLU A 86 19.50 28.47 -20.16
CA GLU A 86 19.99 27.09 -20.11
C GLU A 86 21.30 26.97 -19.34
N GLU A 87 22.24 27.90 -19.54
CA GLU A 87 23.50 27.96 -18.79
C GLU A 87 23.25 28.17 -17.28
N LYS A 88 22.25 28.98 -16.91
CA LYS A 88 21.83 29.15 -15.50
C LYS A 88 21.24 27.88 -14.91
N VAL A 89 20.38 27.18 -15.66
CA VAL A 89 19.82 25.89 -15.22
C VAL A 89 20.91 24.82 -15.11
N ALA A 90 21.87 24.80 -16.03
CA ALA A 90 23.02 23.91 -15.96
C ALA A 90 23.87 24.18 -14.71
N LEU A 91 24.20 25.45 -14.42
CA LEU A 91 24.88 25.83 -13.18
C LEU A 91 24.11 25.39 -11.93
N TYR A 92 22.78 25.51 -11.94
CA TYR A 92 21.93 25.02 -10.86
C TYR A 92 22.07 23.50 -10.68
N ARG A 93 21.99 22.71 -11.76
CA ARG A 93 22.11 21.24 -11.73
C ARG A 93 23.52 20.75 -11.39
N LEU A 94 24.55 21.59 -11.55
CA LEU A 94 25.90 21.29 -11.08
C LEU A 94 26.02 21.41 -9.56
N LYS A 95 25.37 22.42 -8.97
CA LYS A 95 25.40 22.66 -7.53
C LYS A 95 24.39 21.81 -6.78
N PHE A 96 23.19 21.64 -7.32
CA PHE A 96 22.06 20.96 -6.70
C PHE A 96 21.51 19.82 -7.57
N SER A 97 21.15 18.71 -6.95
CA SER A 97 20.56 17.57 -7.65
C SER A 97 19.08 17.80 -7.96
N GLN A 98 18.30 18.20 -6.94
CA GLN A 98 16.86 18.42 -7.04
C GLN A 98 16.50 19.89 -6.78
N SER A 99 15.41 20.34 -7.41
CA SER A 99 14.79 21.61 -7.04
C SER A 99 13.88 21.47 -5.83
N TYR A 100 13.59 22.59 -5.15
CA TYR A 100 12.64 22.60 -4.04
C TYR A 100 11.24 22.06 -4.41
N ALA A 101 10.83 22.21 -5.67
CA ALA A 101 9.57 21.66 -6.16
C ALA A 101 9.64 20.14 -6.31
N GLU A 102 10.77 19.60 -6.78
CA GLU A 102 11.02 18.17 -6.92
C GLU A 102 11.12 17.51 -5.54
N MET A 103 11.84 18.12 -4.61
CA MET A 103 11.99 17.61 -3.23
C MET A 103 10.66 17.57 -2.46
N LYS A 104 9.75 18.52 -2.76
CA LYS A 104 8.42 18.60 -2.12
C LYS A 104 7.34 17.86 -2.92
N ALA A 105 7.69 17.19 -4.01
CA ALA A 105 6.72 16.49 -4.82
C ALA A 105 6.05 15.38 -3.99
N PRO A 106 4.71 15.34 -3.91
CA PRO A 106 4.03 14.34 -3.10
C PRO A 106 4.19 12.94 -3.69
N THR A 107 4.45 11.94 -2.85
CA THR A 107 4.52 10.54 -3.26
C THR A 107 3.19 9.82 -3.02
N GLY A 108 2.91 8.80 -3.84
CA GLY A 108 1.71 7.96 -3.71
C GLY A 108 1.85 6.81 -2.70
N GLU A 109 2.95 6.75 -1.96
CA GLU A 109 3.34 5.59 -1.13
C GLU A 109 2.33 5.27 -0.02
N TRP A 110 1.65 6.28 0.52
CA TRP A 110 0.61 6.10 1.54
C TRP A 110 -0.51 5.14 1.08
N LYS A 111 -0.80 5.10 -0.23
CA LYS A 111 -1.79 4.18 -0.81
C LYS A 111 -1.33 2.74 -0.72
N THR A 112 -0.05 2.49 -0.99
CA THR A 112 0.57 1.17 -0.88
C THR A 112 0.62 0.72 0.58
N VAL A 113 0.98 1.63 1.50
CA VAL A 113 1.00 1.35 2.95
C VAL A 113 -0.40 0.98 3.45
N LEU A 114 -1.42 1.78 3.14
CA LEU A 114 -2.81 1.47 3.52
C LEU A 114 -3.33 0.19 2.87
N GLY A 115 -3.03 -0.01 1.58
CA GLY A 115 -3.41 -1.22 0.88
C GLY A 115 -2.82 -2.48 1.52
N GLY A 116 -1.51 -2.44 1.85
CA GLY A 116 -0.84 -3.53 2.56
C GLY A 116 -1.44 -3.78 3.94
N MET A 117 -1.69 -2.74 4.74
CA MET A 117 -2.30 -2.85 6.06
C MET A 117 -3.67 -3.53 6.00
N LEU A 118 -4.55 -3.08 5.11
CA LEU A 118 -5.90 -3.65 4.96
C LEU A 118 -5.86 -5.08 4.41
N PHE A 119 -4.92 -5.38 3.51
CA PHE A 119 -4.72 -6.74 3.00
C PHE A 119 -4.37 -7.71 4.13
N PHE A 120 -3.41 -7.36 4.99
CA PHE A 120 -3.03 -8.23 6.10
C PHE A 120 -4.12 -8.32 7.17
N LEU A 121 -4.85 -7.24 7.47
CA LEU A 121 -6.01 -7.31 8.36
C LEU A 121 -7.10 -8.24 7.81
N GLY A 122 -7.41 -8.16 6.52
CA GLY A 122 -8.35 -9.06 5.86
C GLY A 122 -7.88 -10.51 5.90
N PHE A 123 -6.59 -10.74 5.64
CA PHE A 123 -5.98 -12.06 5.71
C PHE A 123 -6.02 -12.65 7.13
N THR A 124 -5.74 -11.85 8.16
CA THR A 124 -5.89 -12.28 9.56
C THR A 124 -7.34 -12.67 9.87
N GLY A 125 -8.32 -11.93 9.35
CA GLY A 125 -9.74 -12.28 9.46
C GLY A 125 -10.07 -13.66 8.88
N LEU A 126 -9.48 -14.02 7.73
CA LEU A 126 -9.63 -15.36 7.13
C LEU A 126 -9.04 -16.46 8.01
N VAL A 127 -7.87 -16.21 8.62
CA VAL A 127 -7.24 -17.16 9.55
C VAL A 127 -8.11 -17.38 10.77
N VAL A 128 -8.66 -16.32 11.37
CA VAL A 128 -9.56 -16.43 12.53
C VAL A 128 -10.85 -17.17 12.16
N TRP A 129 -11.40 -16.92 10.97
CA TRP A 129 -12.56 -17.65 10.48
C TRP A 129 -12.28 -19.14 10.31
N TRP A 130 -11.13 -19.50 9.74
CA TRP A 130 -10.71 -20.91 9.63
C TRP A 130 -10.55 -21.58 11.00
N GLN A 131 -9.89 -20.91 11.96
CA GLN A 131 -9.77 -21.39 13.34
C GLN A 131 -11.15 -21.63 13.98
N ARG A 132 -12.12 -20.74 13.71
CA ARG A 132 -13.46 -20.83 14.27
C ARG A 132 -14.24 -22.07 13.82
N ILE A 133 -13.98 -22.55 12.60
CA ILE A 133 -14.66 -23.72 12.01
C ILE A 133 -13.94 -25.02 12.38
N TYR A 134 -12.61 -25.04 12.30
CA TYR A 134 -11.85 -26.30 12.34
C TYR A 134 -11.08 -26.53 13.63
N VAL A 135 -10.79 -25.49 14.42
CA VAL A 135 -9.90 -25.59 15.59
C VAL A 135 -10.67 -25.43 16.89
N TYR A 136 -11.60 -24.47 16.98
CA TYR A 136 -12.28 -24.18 18.24
C TYR A 136 -13.33 -25.24 18.61
N PRO A 137 -13.37 -25.67 19.90
CA PRO A 137 -14.36 -26.61 20.38
C PRO A 137 -15.78 -26.02 20.33
N PRO A 138 -16.82 -26.87 20.44
CA PRO A 138 -18.19 -26.39 20.58
C PRO A 138 -18.31 -25.46 21.80
N ARG A 139 -19.16 -24.45 21.67
CA ARG A 139 -19.43 -23.50 22.76
C ARG A 139 -20.03 -24.26 23.96
N PRO A 140 -19.65 -23.93 25.20
CA PRO A 140 -20.22 -24.57 26.37
C PRO A 140 -21.73 -24.31 26.46
N ARG A 141 -22.47 -25.27 27.04
CA ARG A 141 -23.93 -25.20 27.24
C ARG A 141 -24.39 -23.92 27.93
N THR A 142 -23.55 -23.33 28.79
CA THR A 142 -23.86 -22.09 29.51
C THR A 142 -24.03 -20.87 28.61
N LEU A 143 -23.58 -20.95 27.35
CA LEU A 143 -23.75 -19.91 26.34
C LEU A 143 -24.94 -20.18 25.39
N GLU A 144 -25.75 -21.20 25.65
CA GLU A 144 -27.05 -21.38 24.99
C GLU A 144 -28.02 -20.28 25.44
N ASP A 145 -28.94 -19.89 24.56
CA ASP A 145 -29.78 -18.71 24.80
C ASP A 145 -30.76 -18.91 25.96
N ASP A 146 -31.30 -20.13 26.13
CA ASP A 146 -32.14 -20.49 27.28
C ASP A 146 -31.36 -20.41 28.60
N TRP A 147 -30.11 -20.88 28.61
CA TRP A 147 -29.28 -20.82 29.81
C TRP A 147 -28.91 -19.38 30.14
N LYS A 148 -28.53 -18.57 29.13
CA LYS A 148 -28.28 -17.14 29.30
C LYS A 148 -29.50 -16.42 29.87
N ALA A 149 -30.70 -16.72 29.38
CA ALA A 149 -31.94 -16.10 29.87
C ALA A 149 -32.21 -16.48 31.34
N ARG A 150 -32.08 -17.76 31.71
CA ARG A 150 -32.23 -18.20 33.11
C ARG A 150 -31.15 -17.63 34.02
N GLN A 151 -29.91 -17.55 33.53
CA GLN A 151 -28.80 -16.95 34.26
C GLN A 151 -29.04 -15.47 34.46
N LEU A 152 -29.46 -14.74 33.43
CA LEU A 152 -29.81 -13.33 33.50
C LEU A 152 -30.94 -13.08 34.50
N GLN A 153 -32.02 -13.87 34.45
CA GLN A 153 -33.12 -13.79 35.42
C GLN A 153 -32.59 -13.98 36.85
N ARG A 154 -31.80 -15.03 37.09
CA ARG A 154 -31.17 -15.26 38.40
C ARG A 154 -30.29 -14.08 38.84
N MET A 155 -29.53 -13.47 37.93
CA MET A 155 -28.69 -12.31 38.23
C MET A 155 -29.54 -11.09 38.63
N LEU A 156 -30.68 -10.88 37.99
CA LEU A 156 -31.65 -9.82 38.33
C LEU A 156 -32.33 -10.10 39.66
N ASP A 157 -32.74 -11.35 39.92
CA ASP A 157 -33.36 -11.77 41.18
C ASP A 157 -32.40 -11.57 42.36
N MET A 158 -31.12 -11.89 42.17
CA MET A 158 -30.05 -11.66 43.15
C MET A 158 -29.57 -10.20 43.21
N ARG A 159 -30.16 -9.29 42.43
CA ARG A 159 -29.81 -7.86 42.40
C ARG A 159 -28.32 -7.61 42.15
N ILE A 160 -27.70 -8.32 41.20
CA ILE A 160 -26.28 -8.13 40.87
C ILE A 160 -26.02 -6.69 40.39
N ASN A 161 -25.09 -6.03 41.08
CA ASN A 161 -24.65 -4.65 40.83
C ASN A 161 -25.84 -3.67 40.66
N PRO A 162 -26.57 -3.38 41.76
CA PRO A 162 -27.87 -2.70 41.70
C PRO A 162 -27.80 -1.18 41.64
N VAL A 163 -26.62 -0.56 41.84
CA VAL A 163 -26.47 0.91 41.84
C VAL A 163 -26.15 1.41 40.43
N GLU A 164 -25.10 0.88 39.79
CA GLU A 164 -24.62 1.38 38.49
C GLU A 164 -24.61 0.31 37.38
N GLY A 165 -24.74 -0.96 37.76
CA GLY A 165 -24.50 -2.09 36.86
C GLY A 165 -25.74 -2.68 36.20
N LEU A 166 -25.81 -4.01 36.19
CA LEU A 166 -26.83 -4.75 35.44
C LEU A 166 -28.23 -4.53 36.03
N SER A 167 -28.39 -4.74 37.34
CA SER A 167 -29.69 -4.69 38.00
C SER A 167 -30.23 -3.25 38.11
N SER A 168 -29.36 -2.24 38.11
CA SER A 168 -29.82 -0.84 38.13
C SER A 168 -30.61 -0.46 36.86
N LYS A 169 -30.34 -1.15 35.75
CA LYS A 169 -30.96 -0.95 34.42
C LYS A 169 -32.24 -1.75 34.22
N TRP A 170 -32.66 -2.58 35.18
CA TRP A 170 -33.90 -3.35 35.09
C TRP A 170 -35.01 -2.68 35.91
N ASP A 171 -36.18 -2.51 35.30
CA ASP A 171 -37.41 -2.03 35.95
C ASP A 171 -38.12 -3.25 36.56
N TYR A 172 -38.03 -3.37 37.88
CA TYR A 172 -38.62 -4.49 38.62
C TYR A 172 -40.13 -4.36 38.78
N ASP A 173 -40.69 -3.15 38.65
CA ASP A 173 -42.13 -2.94 38.75
C ASP A 173 -42.83 -3.33 37.44
N LYS A 174 -42.16 -3.09 36.31
CA LYS A 174 -42.70 -3.39 34.97
C LYS A 174 -42.17 -4.69 34.37
N GLY A 175 -41.14 -5.30 34.96
CA GLY A 175 -40.54 -6.54 34.44
C GLY A 175 -39.89 -6.36 33.06
N GLN A 176 -39.26 -5.21 32.82
CA GLN A 176 -38.59 -4.89 31.55
C GLN A 176 -37.30 -4.09 31.79
N TRP A 177 -36.45 -3.97 30.77
CA TRP A 177 -35.31 -3.06 30.82
C TRP A 177 -35.81 -1.60 30.91
N LYS A 178 -35.16 -0.79 31.75
CA LYS A 178 -35.43 0.64 31.90
C LYS A 178 -35.10 1.42 30.63
#